data_AF-A0A931LRY1-F1
#
_entry.id   AF-A0A931LRY1-F1
#
_cell.length_a   1.000
_cell.length_b   1.000
_cell.length_c   1.000
_cell.angle_alpha   90.00
_cell.angle_beta   90.00
_cell.angle_gamma   90.00
#
_symmetry.space_group_name_H-M   'P 1'
#
loop_
_entity.id
_entity.type
_entity.pdbx_description
1 polymer ?
#
loop_
_entity_poly.entity_id
_entity_poly.type
_entity_poly.pdbx_seq_one_letter_code
_entity_poly.pdbx_strand_id
1 'polypeptide(L)'
;MRRVLFVSLLALVGLTLPWDGGAIGQQTNCTQIATIKDFPLDARTDAQYGGETNVGNLITDGMRAKTGAEVAIQNSGGIRSNKIYDVGSFTDCDARNILIIKQQDGSQVENTLVTFKVTGAVLKKALEAPVRTADYAAQLSGVKFKWDISRPAGDKVYEVVVGNTSLDLKKEYTLAINNFMADPNGSSDWAKNKTFEGLTAQDLKVKMSDMLIEYAKKLGTISIKPEGRITQVGCVKVGESKVDLDAHSTLQYAGADTGVGNLITDAMRTAVINALRGTNQPVVAIQNSGGIRSNTTYPAGSITNCNVLDLLSIGNIINTIKVYQMKGDRLYKMYTAPIRLATRFGDEYAAQIAGALIKWDSKQPKDTGITEVKIGTTTGSTELLSPNKEYIVVINSFMDDQSSSSDWKAILAELKPIVAPGGKTDFGLISDAVIAYIKANTPINPKPEGRITKVK
;
A
#
# COMPACT_ATOMS: atom_id res chain seq x y z
N MET A 1 26.93 -19.77 40.55
CA MET A 1 26.73 -18.40 40.04
C MET A 1 27.47 -18.24 38.73
N ARG A 2 26.78 -18.27 37.59
CA ARG A 2 27.30 -17.81 36.28
C ARG A 2 26.16 -17.10 35.58
N ARG A 3 26.32 -15.78 35.39
CA ARG A 3 25.39 -14.89 34.69
C ARG A 3 25.44 -15.21 33.20
N VAL A 4 24.28 -15.46 32.60
CA VAL A 4 24.08 -15.47 31.15
C VAL A 4 23.66 -14.06 30.75
N LEU A 5 24.50 -13.35 30.00
CA LEU A 5 24.10 -12.16 29.26
C LEU A 5 23.46 -12.62 27.95
N PHE A 6 22.15 -12.42 27.80
CA PHE A 6 21.50 -12.30 26.50
C PHE A 6 21.34 -10.80 26.24
N VAL A 7 22.08 -10.25 25.28
CA VAL A 7 21.83 -8.91 24.75
C VAL A 7 21.28 -9.07 23.34
N SER A 8 20.05 -8.59 23.22
CA SER A 8 19.24 -8.34 22.04
C SER A 8 19.99 -7.65 20.91
N LEU A 9 19.93 -8.24 19.71
CA LEU A 9 20.27 -7.60 18.45
C LEU A 9 19.23 -7.99 17.38
N LEU A 10 18.11 -7.27 17.35
CA LEU A 10 17.16 -7.28 16.23
C LEU A 10 16.31 -6.01 16.31
N ALA A 11 16.92 -4.89 15.93
CA ALA A 11 16.24 -3.68 15.52
C ALA A 11 17.06 -3.06 14.38
N LEU A 12 16.35 -2.51 13.38
CA LEU A 12 16.82 -1.99 12.08
C LEU A 12 16.94 -3.01 10.94
N VAL A 13 15.79 -3.45 10.39
CA VAL A 13 15.57 -3.34 8.94
C VAL A 13 14.07 -3.10 8.70
N GLY A 14 13.72 -1.95 8.13
CA GLY A 14 12.36 -1.60 7.68
C GLY A 14 11.95 -2.34 6.41
N LEU A 15 12.05 -3.66 6.41
CA LEU A 15 11.59 -4.53 5.33
C LEU A 15 10.11 -4.85 5.53
N THR A 16 9.19 -4.02 5.03
CA THR A 16 7.81 -4.46 4.80
C THR A 16 7.79 -5.31 3.53
N LEU A 17 8.15 -6.58 3.69
CA LEU A 17 7.93 -7.63 2.71
C LEU A 17 6.41 -7.77 2.52
N PRO A 18 5.85 -7.73 1.30
CA PRO A 18 4.54 -8.34 1.08
C PRO A 18 4.72 -9.83 1.37
N TRP A 19 4.04 -10.29 2.42
CA TRP A 19 4.05 -11.69 2.84
C TRP A 19 2.87 -12.36 2.15
N ASP A 20 3.16 -13.26 1.20
CA ASP A 20 2.15 -14.11 0.60
C ASP A 20 1.55 -14.96 1.71
N GLY A 21 0.29 -14.72 2.05
CA GLY A 21 -0.43 -15.33 3.17
C GLY A 21 -0.45 -16.84 3.08
N GLY A 22 0.62 -17.49 3.53
CA GLY A 22 0.78 -18.94 3.50
C GLY A 22 -0.35 -19.57 4.28
N ALA A 23 -1.29 -20.19 3.57
CA ALA A 23 -2.45 -20.88 4.11
C ALA A 23 -2.06 -21.69 5.36
N ILE A 24 -2.83 -21.58 6.45
CA ILE A 24 -2.69 -22.49 7.58
C ILE A 24 -2.76 -23.91 7.01
N GLY A 25 -1.71 -24.71 7.27
CA GLY A 25 -1.75 -26.12 6.89
C GLY A 25 -3.08 -26.66 7.38
N GLN A 26 -3.78 -27.38 6.50
CA GLN A 26 -5.21 -27.69 6.65
C GLN A 26 -5.50 -28.15 8.08
N GLN A 27 -6.14 -27.29 8.88
CA GLN A 27 -6.52 -27.66 10.24
C GLN A 27 -7.50 -28.82 10.10
N THR A 28 -7.12 -29.97 10.65
CA THR A 28 -7.99 -31.15 10.67
C THR A 28 -8.95 -30.99 11.86
N ASN A 29 -10.25 -31.22 11.61
CA ASN A 29 -11.38 -31.06 12.56
C ASN A 29 -11.99 -29.65 12.71
N CYS A 30 -12.26 -28.95 11.61
CA CYS A 30 -13.03 -27.71 11.62
C CYS A 30 -14.53 -27.96 11.89
N THR A 31 -15.14 -27.15 12.76
CA THR A 31 -16.57 -27.20 13.08
C THR A 31 -17.28 -25.99 12.50
N GLN A 32 -18.42 -26.18 11.84
CA GLN A 32 -19.27 -25.06 11.43
C GLN A 32 -19.81 -24.34 12.67
N ILE A 33 -19.59 -23.03 12.74
CA ILE A 33 -20.01 -22.18 13.86
C ILE A 33 -21.06 -21.15 13.46
N ALA A 34 -21.18 -20.83 12.16
CA ALA A 34 -22.20 -19.96 11.61
C ALA A 34 -22.42 -20.26 10.11
N THR A 35 -23.39 -19.57 9.52
CA THR A 35 -23.62 -19.55 8.07
C THR A 35 -23.46 -18.13 7.53
N ILE A 36 -22.55 -17.90 6.58
CA ILE A 36 -22.48 -16.65 5.81
C ILE A 36 -23.65 -16.61 4.84
N LYS A 37 -24.39 -15.51 4.84
CA LYS A 37 -25.60 -15.30 4.03
C LYS A 37 -25.54 -13.94 3.34
N ASP A 38 -26.11 -13.88 2.13
CA ASP A 38 -26.30 -12.70 1.28
C ASP A 38 -25.00 -12.09 0.70
N PHE A 39 -23.93 -11.97 1.49
CA PHE A 39 -22.68 -11.34 1.08
C PHE A 39 -21.45 -12.16 1.53
N PRO A 40 -20.54 -12.55 0.63
CA PRO A 40 -19.24 -13.14 0.99
C PRO A 40 -18.43 -12.22 1.92
N LEU A 41 -17.68 -12.78 2.87
CA LEU A 41 -16.77 -12.01 3.72
C LEU A 41 -15.43 -11.81 3.01
N ASP A 42 -15.06 -10.55 2.74
CA ASP A 42 -13.81 -10.23 2.08
C ASP A 42 -12.71 -9.95 3.11
N ALA A 43 -11.81 -10.92 3.30
CA ALA A 43 -10.63 -10.82 4.15
C ALA A 43 -9.32 -10.70 3.36
N ARG A 44 -9.39 -10.28 2.09
CA ARG A 44 -8.20 -9.96 1.29
C ARG A 44 -7.48 -8.76 1.86
N THR A 45 -6.16 -8.79 1.77
CA THR A 45 -5.28 -7.76 2.35
C THR A 45 -5.56 -6.39 1.73
N ASP A 46 -5.68 -6.32 0.40
CA ASP A 46 -6.01 -5.10 -0.33
C ASP A 46 -7.32 -4.47 0.15
N ALA A 47 -8.38 -5.26 0.32
CA ALA A 47 -9.66 -4.80 0.84
C ALA A 47 -9.52 -4.20 2.25
N GLN A 48 -8.73 -4.80 3.14
CA GLN A 48 -8.57 -4.29 4.50
C GLN A 48 -7.85 -2.94 4.57
N TYR A 49 -6.95 -2.64 3.62
CA TYR A 49 -6.29 -1.34 3.55
C TYR A 49 -7.11 -0.33 2.73
N GLY A 50 -7.96 -0.78 1.82
CA GLY A 50 -8.83 0.06 0.97
C GLY A 50 -10.01 0.74 1.69
N GLY A 51 -10.22 0.48 2.98
CA GLY A 51 -11.28 1.11 3.78
C GLY A 51 -12.13 0.11 4.55
N GLU A 52 -13.40 0.43 4.75
CA GLU A 52 -14.33 -0.41 5.51
C GLU A 52 -14.62 -1.75 4.81
N THR A 53 -14.48 -2.86 5.54
CA THR A 53 -14.81 -4.21 5.07
C THR A 53 -15.86 -4.87 5.95
N ASN A 54 -16.62 -5.81 5.38
CA ASN A 54 -17.61 -6.56 6.15
C ASN A 54 -16.97 -7.53 7.17
N VAL A 55 -15.81 -8.13 6.87
CA VAL A 55 -15.07 -8.93 7.86
C VAL A 55 -14.52 -8.04 8.98
N GLY A 56 -14.07 -6.83 8.66
CA GLY A 56 -13.63 -5.83 9.64
C GLY A 56 -14.75 -5.42 10.59
N ASN A 57 -15.94 -5.20 10.03
CA ASN A 57 -17.16 -4.93 10.80
C ASN A 57 -17.52 -6.10 11.71
N LEU A 58 -17.51 -7.33 11.19
CA LEU A 58 -17.78 -8.54 11.97
C LEU A 58 -16.84 -8.66 13.19
N ILE A 59 -15.53 -8.47 12.99
CA ILE A 59 -14.52 -8.57 14.04
C ILE A 59 -14.75 -7.48 15.10
N THR A 60 -14.88 -6.22 14.68
CA THR A 60 -15.01 -5.09 15.61
C THR A 60 -16.35 -5.06 16.33
N ASP A 61 -17.42 -5.54 15.71
CA ASP A 61 -18.71 -5.76 16.39
C ASP A 61 -18.57 -6.85 17.45
N GLY A 62 -17.86 -7.94 17.15
CA GLY A 62 -17.53 -8.97 18.12
C GLY A 62 -16.71 -8.45 19.30
N MET A 63 -15.71 -7.60 19.05
CA MET A 63 -14.92 -6.96 20.10
C MET A 63 -15.81 -6.16 21.05
N ARG A 64 -16.74 -5.36 20.53
CA ARG A 64 -17.70 -4.60 21.36
C ARG A 64 -18.67 -5.52 22.07
N ALA A 65 -19.19 -6.56 21.41
CA ALA A 65 -20.09 -7.53 22.02
C ALA A 65 -19.42 -8.28 23.20
N LYS A 66 -18.12 -8.56 23.11
CA LYS A 66 -17.35 -9.24 24.15
C LYS A 66 -16.99 -8.33 25.33
N THR A 67 -16.72 -7.05 25.06
CA THR A 67 -16.16 -6.12 26.07
C THR A 67 -17.18 -5.16 26.66
N GLY A 68 -18.29 -4.91 25.95
CA GLY A 68 -19.20 -3.80 26.26
C GLY A 68 -18.64 -2.42 25.89
N ALA A 69 -17.50 -2.34 25.20
CA ALA A 69 -16.90 -1.06 24.83
C ALA A 69 -17.79 -0.24 23.87
N GLU A 70 -17.77 1.09 24.03
CA GLU A 70 -18.46 2.03 23.15
C GLU A 70 -17.87 1.99 21.74
N VAL A 71 -16.55 1.87 21.61
CA VAL A 71 -15.84 1.85 20.33
C VAL A 71 -14.89 0.66 20.27
N ALA A 72 -14.74 0.05 19.11
CA ALA A 72 -13.66 -0.90 18.83
C ALA A 72 -12.87 -0.51 17.58
N ILE A 73 -11.54 -0.72 17.63
CA ILE A 73 -10.62 -0.50 16.51
C ILE A 73 -9.75 -1.73 16.33
N GLN A 74 -9.72 -2.25 15.11
CA GLN A 74 -8.87 -3.38 14.70
C GLN A 74 -7.96 -2.93 13.57
N ASN A 75 -6.64 -3.08 13.72
CA ASN A 75 -5.70 -2.77 12.63
C ASN A 75 -5.85 -3.77 11.46
N SER A 76 -5.80 -3.27 10.22
CA SER A 76 -5.95 -4.08 9.01
C SER A 76 -4.90 -5.18 8.91
N GLY A 77 -3.66 -4.90 9.34
CA GLY A 77 -2.58 -5.88 9.40
C GLY A 77 -2.75 -6.98 10.45
N GLY A 78 -3.84 -7.02 11.23
CA GLY A 78 -4.21 -8.14 12.09
C GLY A 78 -5.18 -9.14 11.44
N ILE A 79 -5.66 -8.83 10.23
CA ILE A 79 -6.57 -9.68 9.43
C ILE A 79 -5.73 -10.28 8.30
N ARG A 80 -5.52 -11.60 8.30
CA ARG A 80 -4.39 -12.23 7.60
C ARG A 80 -4.71 -13.38 6.67
N SER A 81 -5.97 -13.83 6.58
CA SER A 81 -6.30 -14.98 5.73
C SER A 81 -6.13 -14.71 4.24
N ASN A 82 -6.18 -13.44 3.81
CA ASN A 82 -6.04 -13.00 2.43
C ASN A 82 -6.99 -13.74 1.46
N LYS A 83 -8.23 -13.98 1.90
CA LYS A 83 -9.20 -14.85 1.22
C LYS A 83 -10.61 -14.27 1.28
N ILE A 84 -11.43 -14.59 0.28
CA ILE A 84 -12.89 -14.40 0.32
C ILE A 84 -13.53 -15.68 0.89
N TYR A 85 -14.39 -15.51 1.88
CA TYR A 85 -15.22 -16.58 2.42
C TYR A 85 -16.62 -16.47 1.79
N ASP A 86 -16.90 -17.38 0.88
CA ASP A 86 -18.18 -17.42 0.15
C ASP A 86 -19.37 -17.65 1.08
N VAL A 87 -20.56 -17.40 0.54
CA VAL A 87 -21.82 -17.75 1.21
C VAL A 87 -21.85 -19.25 1.53
N GLY A 88 -22.34 -19.60 2.72
CA GLY A 88 -22.33 -20.98 3.21
C GLY A 88 -21.64 -21.14 4.55
N SER A 89 -20.96 -22.28 4.75
CA SER A 89 -20.40 -22.65 6.06
C SER A 89 -19.26 -21.72 6.47
N PHE A 90 -19.36 -21.18 7.70
CA PHE A 90 -18.25 -20.49 8.36
C PHE A 90 -17.81 -21.30 9.58
N THR A 91 -16.55 -21.70 9.58
CA THR A 91 -15.98 -22.62 10.57
C THR A 91 -15.12 -21.89 11.61
N ASP A 92 -14.83 -22.57 12.72
CA ASP A 92 -13.86 -22.08 13.70
C ASP A 92 -12.43 -21.97 13.12
N CYS A 93 -12.06 -22.85 12.20
CA CYS A 93 -10.83 -22.72 11.42
C CYS A 93 -10.81 -21.43 10.59
N ASP A 94 -11.93 -21.05 9.99
CA ASP A 94 -12.00 -19.80 9.22
C ASP A 94 -11.75 -18.58 10.12
N ALA A 95 -12.38 -18.53 11.31
CA ALA A 95 -12.13 -17.48 12.29
C ALA A 95 -10.66 -17.43 12.76
N ARG A 96 -10.02 -18.60 12.95
CA ARG A 96 -8.60 -18.70 13.29
C ARG A 96 -7.69 -18.26 12.14
N ASN A 97 -8.00 -18.67 10.91
CA ASN A 97 -7.27 -18.27 9.70
C ASN A 97 -7.27 -16.75 9.51
N ILE A 98 -8.36 -16.07 9.88
CA ILE A 98 -8.49 -14.62 9.78
C ILE A 98 -7.56 -13.90 10.77
N LEU A 99 -7.44 -14.38 12.02
CA LEU A 99 -6.86 -13.60 13.13
C LEU A 99 -5.55 -14.16 13.71
N ILE A 100 -5.14 -15.38 13.35
CA ILE A 100 -3.85 -15.93 13.75
C ILE A 100 -2.77 -15.45 12.78
N ILE A 101 -1.73 -14.82 13.34
CA ILE A 101 -0.61 -14.29 12.59
C ILE A 101 0.46 -15.36 12.52
N LYS A 102 0.77 -15.83 11.31
CA LYS A 102 1.91 -16.71 11.08
C LYS A 102 3.15 -15.88 10.77
N GLN A 103 4.25 -16.25 11.41
CA GLN A 103 5.56 -15.64 11.21
C GLN A 103 6.37 -16.44 10.19
N GLN A 104 7.43 -15.84 9.67
CA GLN A 104 8.31 -16.45 8.66
C GLN A 104 9.02 -17.71 9.17
N ASP A 105 9.26 -17.81 10.48
CA ASP A 105 9.84 -18.96 11.14
C ASP A 105 8.83 -20.10 11.40
N GLY A 106 7.58 -19.94 10.96
CA GLY A 106 6.49 -20.88 11.15
C GLY A 106 5.76 -20.75 12.49
N SER A 107 6.20 -19.85 13.39
CA SER A 107 5.50 -19.59 14.64
C SER A 107 4.16 -18.90 14.41
N GLN A 108 3.22 -19.12 15.33
CA GLN A 108 1.90 -18.48 15.33
C GLN A 108 1.79 -17.52 16.50
N VAL A 109 1.45 -16.27 16.20
CA VAL A 109 1.16 -15.21 17.17
C VAL A 109 -0.33 -14.94 17.13
N GLU A 110 -0.91 -14.85 18.32
CA GLU A 110 -2.33 -14.55 18.47
C GLU A 110 -2.48 -13.36 19.41
N ASN A 111 -3.16 -12.33 18.91
CA ASN A 111 -3.42 -11.14 19.69
C ASN A 111 -4.52 -11.39 20.72
N THR A 112 -4.45 -10.66 21.83
CA THR A 112 -5.50 -10.63 22.86
C THR A 112 -6.26 -9.31 22.85
N LEU A 113 -7.49 -9.36 23.34
CA LEU A 113 -8.38 -8.21 23.45
C LEU A 113 -8.00 -7.34 24.64
N VAL A 114 -7.86 -6.03 24.40
CA VAL A 114 -7.45 -5.02 25.38
C VAL A 114 -8.46 -3.89 25.39
N THR A 115 -8.77 -3.37 26.57
CA THR A 115 -9.64 -2.20 26.73
C THR A 115 -8.93 -1.01 27.37
N PHE A 116 -9.34 0.19 26.99
CA PHE A 116 -8.92 1.46 27.57
C PHE A 116 -10.14 2.30 27.96
N LYS A 117 -9.96 3.18 28.96
CA LYS A 117 -10.74 4.41 29.07
C LYS A 117 -9.92 5.54 28.44
N VAL A 118 -10.51 6.25 27.48
CA VAL A 118 -9.84 7.30 26.72
C VAL A 118 -10.72 8.55 26.67
N THR A 119 -10.13 9.74 26.71
CA THR A 119 -10.89 10.96 26.39
C THR A 119 -11.24 10.98 24.90
N GLY A 120 -12.24 11.77 24.50
CA GLY A 120 -12.55 11.95 23.08
C GLY A 120 -11.38 12.49 22.27
N ALA A 121 -10.50 13.30 22.87
CA ALA A 121 -9.26 13.74 22.23
C ALA A 121 -8.31 12.56 21.91
N VAL A 122 -8.12 11.64 22.86
CA VAL A 122 -7.33 10.42 22.63
C VAL A 122 -8.01 9.50 21.62
N LEU A 123 -9.34 9.39 21.67
CA LEU A 123 -10.11 8.63 20.68
C LEU A 123 -9.93 9.20 19.26
N LYS A 124 -10.04 10.53 19.08
CA LYS A 124 -9.75 11.17 17.77
C LYS A 124 -8.33 10.84 17.32
N LYS A 125 -7.34 10.95 18.22
CA LYS A 125 -5.94 10.60 17.93
C LYS A 125 -5.80 9.13 17.50
N ALA A 126 -6.54 8.21 18.13
CA ALA A 126 -6.54 6.80 17.76
C ALA A 126 -7.20 6.52 16.40
N LEU A 127 -8.18 7.32 15.98
CA LEU A 127 -8.76 7.26 14.64
C LEU A 127 -7.85 7.90 13.59
N GLU A 128 -7.06 8.92 13.94
CA GLU A 128 -6.07 9.54 13.03
C GLU A 128 -4.86 8.64 12.79
N ALA A 129 -4.45 7.84 13.77
CA ALA A 129 -3.23 7.03 13.72
C ALA A 129 -3.10 6.12 12.48
N PRO A 130 -4.14 5.39 12.03
CA PRO A 130 -4.06 4.54 10.84
C PRO A 130 -4.33 5.26 9.51
N VAL A 131 -4.51 6.58 9.49
CA VAL A 131 -4.66 7.35 8.24
C VAL A 131 -3.32 7.41 7.51
N ARG A 132 -3.30 6.94 6.26
CA ARG A 132 -2.11 6.99 5.40
C ARG A 132 -2.29 7.92 4.21
N THR A 133 -1.30 7.94 3.33
CA THR A 133 -1.25 8.81 2.14
C THR A 133 -2.31 8.49 1.09
N ALA A 134 -3.09 7.42 1.21
CA ALA A 134 -4.26 7.20 0.34
C ALA A 134 -5.26 6.21 0.91
N ASP A 135 -4.95 5.60 2.05
CA ASP A 135 -5.63 4.43 2.58
C ASP A 135 -5.94 4.65 4.07
N TYR A 136 -6.81 3.80 4.63
CA TYR A 136 -7.13 3.80 6.05
C TYR A 136 -6.95 2.40 6.62
N ALA A 137 -5.88 2.20 7.40
CA ALA A 137 -5.39 0.90 7.81
C ALA A 137 -6.05 0.33 9.09
N ALA A 138 -7.35 0.58 9.30
CA ALA A 138 -8.10 0.02 10.42
C ALA A 138 -9.59 -0.21 10.12
N GLN A 139 -10.19 -1.11 10.88
CA GLN A 139 -11.61 -1.45 10.89
C GLN A 139 -12.23 -1.00 12.21
N LEU A 140 -13.53 -0.68 12.22
CA LEU A 140 -14.16 0.06 13.32
C LEU A 140 -15.56 -0.47 13.65
N SER A 141 -15.96 -0.33 14.92
CA SER A 141 -17.35 -0.45 15.36
C SER A 141 -17.69 0.58 16.43
N GLY A 142 -18.96 0.97 16.50
CA GLY A 142 -19.48 1.96 17.47
C GLY A 142 -19.11 3.41 17.14
N VAL A 143 -18.37 3.64 16.06
CA VAL A 143 -17.98 4.96 15.57
C VAL A 143 -18.14 5.04 14.05
N LYS A 144 -18.54 6.21 13.55
CA LYS A 144 -18.46 6.58 12.15
C LYS A 144 -17.69 7.89 12.01
N PHE A 145 -16.95 8.08 10.92
CA PHE A 145 -16.32 9.36 10.64
C PHE A 145 -16.10 9.58 9.14
N LYS A 146 -15.75 10.83 8.79
CA LYS A 146 -15.20 11.20 7.49
C LYS A 146 -13.71 11.50 7.61
N TRP A 147 -12.94 11.17 6.59
CA TRP A 147 -11.54 11.59 6.52
C TRP A 147 -11.20 12.18 5.15
N ASP A 148 -10.33 13.19 5.15
CA ASP A 148 -9.96 13.94 3.96
C ASP A 148 -8.43 14.05 3.88
N ILE A 149 -7.90 13.54 2.78
CA ILE A 149 -6.48 13.49 2.53
C ILE A 149 -5.85 14.86 2.27
N SER A 150 -6.64 15.83 1.83
CA SER A 150 -6.19 17.20 1.60
C SER A 150 -5.96 17.97 2.91
N ARG A 151 -6.53 17.50 4.03
CA ARG A 151 -6.37 18.15 5.33
C ARG A 151 -4.99 17.88 5.94
N PRO A 152 -4.47 18.76 6.81
CA PRO A 152 -3.17 18.58 7.46
C PRO A 152 -3.06 17.27 8.24
N ALA A 153 -1.85 16.72 8.36
CA ALA A 153 -1.60 15.54 9.17
C ALA A 153 -2.04 15.76 10.64
N GLY A 154 -2.71 14.78 11.23
CA GLY A 154 -3.29 14.87 12.57
C GLY A 154 -4.68 15.53 12.64
N ASP A 155 -5.17 16.04 11.50
CA ASP A 155 -6.52 16.58 11.36
C ASP A 155 -7.19 16.09 10.07
N LYS A 156 -6.91 14.85 9.65
CA LYS A 156 -7.54 14.26 8.47
C LYS A 156 -8.91 13.69 8.81
N VAL A 157 -9.13 13.20 10.03
CA VAL A 157 -10.39 12.65 10.53
C VAL A 157 -11.28 13.77 11.12
N TYR A 158 -12.54 13.81 10.69
CA TYR A 158 -13.57 14.75 11.15
C TYR A 158 -14.97 14.14 11.08
N GLU A 159 -15.96 14.91 11.57
CA GLU A 159 -17.34 14.44 11.71
C GLU A 159 -17.41 13.08 12.41
N VAL A 160 -16.64 12.93 13.48
CA VAL A 160 -16.62 11.71 14.27
C VAL A 160 -17.93 11.62 15.06
N VAL A 161 -18.67 10.55 14.86
CA VAL A 161 -19.91 10.22 15.56
C VAL A 161 -19.72 8.90 16.29
N VAL A 162 -19.83 8.92 17.62
CA VAL A 162 -19.78 7.72 18.47
C VAL A 162 -21.20 7.35 18.86
N GLY A 163 -21.64 6.15 18.47
CA GLY A 163 -23.05 5.78 18.52
C GLY A 163 -23.88 6.73 17.67
N ASN A 164 -24.73 7.54 18.33
CA ASN A 164 -25.60 8.53 17.68
C ASN A 164 -25.22 9.98 18.04
N THR A 165 -24.04 10.20 18.63
CA THR A 165 -23.65 11.52 19.15
C THR A 165 -22.29 11.92 18.59
N SER A 166 -22.15 13.18 18.21
CA SER A 166 -20.85 13.74 17.83
C SER A 166 -19.83 13.54 18.95
N LEU A 167 -18.59 13.28 18.57
CA LEU A 167 -17.48 13.10 19.50
C LEU A 167 -17.30 14.36 20.36
N ASP A 168 -17.37 14.18 21.68
CA ASP A 168 -16.99 15.20 22.65
C ASP A 168 -15.54 14.94 23.07
N LEU A 169 -14.64 15.86 22.76
CA LEU A 169 -13.21 15.71 23.04
C LEU A 169 -12.87 15.56 24.52
N LYS A 170 -13.75 15.99 25.43
CA LYS A 170 -13.54 15.95 26.89
C LYS A 170 -14.24 14.76 27.55
N LYS A 171 -15.25 14.17 26.90
CA LYS A 171 -15.94 12.98 27.42
C LYS A 171 -14.99 11.77 27.44
N GLU A 172 -15.10 10.91 28.45
CA GLU A 172 -14.46 9.60 28.44
C GLU A 172 -15.28 8.57 27.65
N TYR A 173 -14.57 7.73 26.91
CA TYR A 173 -15.09 6.62 26.13
C TYR A 173 -14.38 5.33 26.49
N THR A 174 -15.10 4.22 26.40
CA THR A 174 -14.51 2.88 26.48
C THR A 174 -14.12 2.39 25.08
N LEU A 175 -12.84 2.06 24.92
CA LEU A 175 -12.24 1.65 23.65
C LEU A 175 -11.69 0.22 23.76
N ALA A 176 -12.09 -0.66 22.84
CA ALA A 176 -11.52 -1.99 22.66
C ALA A 176 -10.55 -2.03 21.47
N ILE A 177 -9.34 -2.54 21.68
CA ILE A 177 -8.33 -2.79 20.65
C ILE A 177 -7.66 -4.15 20.89
N ASN A 178 -6.67 -4.51 20.09
CA ASN A 178 -5.83 -5.68 20.38
C ASN A 178 -4.50 -5.30 21.04
N ASN A 179 -3.85 -6.26 21.71
CA ASN A 179 -2.62 -6.04 22.47
C ASN A 179 -1.43 -5.55 21.63
N PHE A 180 -1.33 -5.94 20.36
CA PHE A 180 -0.31 -5.41 19.45
C PHE A 180 -0.47 -3.89 19.22
N MET A 181 -1.71 -3.40 19.11
CA MET A 181 -1.99 -1.96 19.02
C MET A 181 -1.81 -1.23 20.36
N ALA A 182 -1.99 -1.93 21.47
CA ALA A 182 -1.88 -1.39 22.82
C ALA A 182 -0.44 -1.21 23.31
N ASP A 183 0.53 -1.93 22.73
CA ASP A 183 1.94 -1.83 23.11
C ASP A 183 2.52 -0.45 22.73
N PRO A 184 2.85 0.42 23.71
CA PRO A 184 3.39 1.75 23.42
C PRO A 184 4.81 1.72 22.83
N ASN A 185 5.53 0.60 23.00
CA ASN A 185 6.88 0.39 22.46
C ASN A 185 6.87 -0.47 21.18
N GLY A 186 5.69 -0.82 20.67
CA GLY A 186 5.52 -1.66 19.50
C GLY A 186 5.77 -0.93 18.18
N SER A 187 5.56 -1.66 17.08
CA SER A 187 5.71 -1.15 15.71
C SER A 187 4.41 -0.67 15.07
N SER A 188 3.31 -0.66 15.83
CA SER A 188 1.98 -0.28 15.36
C SER A 188 1.90 1.22 15.04
N ASP A 189 0.93 1.62 14.20
CA ASP A 189 0.74 3.03 13.87
C ASP A 189 0.34 3.86 15.12
N TRP A 190 -0.37 3.24 16.08
CA TRP A 190 -0.70 3.84 17.38
C TRP A 190 0.53 4.08 18.26
N ALA A 191 1.49 3.14 18.28
CA ALA A 191 2.74 3.27 19.03
C ALA A 191 3.64 4.38 18.47
N LYS A 192 3.84 4.41 17.15
CA LYS A 192 4.62 5.47 16.46
C LYS A 192 4.06 6.87 16.74
N ASN A 193 2.73 6.99 16.82
CA ASN A 193 2.04 8.23 17.12
C ASN A 193 1.90 8.51 18.62
N LYS A 194 2.43 7.65 19.51
CA LYS A 194 2.33 7.79 20.97
C LYS A 194 0.88 7.97 21.41
N THR A 195 -0.04 7.19 20.83
CA THR A 195 -1.48 7.43 21.00
C THR A 195 -1.94 7.13 22.42
N PHE A 196 -1.43 6.05 23.00
CA PHE A 196 -1.82 5.56 24.32
C PHE A 196 -0.70 5.71 25.36
N GLU A 197 0.31 6.54 25.09
CA GLU A 197 1.43 6.79 26.02
C GLU A 197 0.90 7.30 27.37
N GLY A 198 1.30 6.66 28.46
CA GLY A 198 0.86 6.99 29.82
C GLY A 198 -0.53 6.48 30.23
N LEU A 199 -1.25 5.78 29.35
CA LEU A 199 -2.55 5.18 29.68
C LEU A 199 -2.39 3.76 30.22
N THR A 200 -3.25 3.38 31.17
CA THR A 200 -3.32 2.00 31.67
C THR A 200 -4.34 1.20 30.89
N ALA A 201 -3.88 0.15 30.22
CA ALA A 201 -4.71 -0.78 29.49
C ALA A 201 -5.16 -1.95 30.38
N GLN A 202 -6.37 -2.47 30.14
CA GLN A 202 -6.81 -3.74 30.72
C GLN A 202 -6.74 -4.82 29.64
N ASP A 203 -5.78 -5.73 29.76
CA ASP A 203 -5.69 -6.91 28.88
C ASP A 203 -6.57 -8.02 29.43
N LEU A 204 -7.61 -8.39 28.67
CA LEU A 204 -8.59 -9.39 29.06
C LEU A 204 -8.07 -10.82 28.89
N LYS A 205 -6.90 -10.99 28.25
CA LYS A 205 -6.32 -12.30 27.88
C LYS A 205 -7.23 -13.17 27.02
N VAL A 206 -8.29 -12.59 26.46
CA VAL A 206 -9.18 -13.24 25.50
C VAL A 206 -8.53 -13.15 24.14
N LYS A 207 -8.28 -14.31 23.53
CA LYS A 207 -7.77 -14.42 22.17
C LYS A 207 -8.76 -13.83 21.16
N MET A 208 -8.25 -13.08 20.20
CA MET A 208 -9.08 -12.46 19.16
C MET A 208 -9.86 -13.50 18.34
N SER A 209 -9.27 -14.66 18.03
CA SER A 209 -9.98 -15.71 17.27
C SER A 209 -11.09 -16.36 18.10
N ASP A 210 -10.87 -16.62 19.39
CA ASP A 210 -11.90 -17.19 20.27
C ASP A 210 -13.07 -16.21 20.45
N MET A 211 -12.79 -14.90 20.54
CA MET A 211 -13.82 -13.85 20.52
C MET A 211 -14.66 -13.90 19.23
N LEU A 212 -14.00 -13.98 18.07
CA LEU A 212 -14.70 -14.05 16.78
C LEU A 212 -15.54 -15.33 16.66
N ILE A 213 -15.02 -16.46 17.14
CA ILE A 213 -15.74 -17.75 17.18
C ILE A 213 -17.00 -17.63 18.03
N GLU A 214 -16.90 -17.10 19.25
CA GLU A 214 -18.03 -16.91 20.16
C GLU A 214 -19.09 -15.98 19.55
N TYR A 215 -18.64 -14.87 18.94
CA TYR A 215 -19.54 -13.92 18.30
C TYR A 215 -20.25 -14.52 17.09
N ALA A 216 -19.53 -15.23 16.22
CA ALA A 216 -20.12 -15.93 15.07
C ALA A 216 -21.16 -16.98 15.51
N LYS A 217 -20.86 -17.78 16.55
CA LYS A 217 -21.84 -18.72 17.14
C LYS A 217 -23.09 -18.02 17.64
N LYS A 218 -22.92 -16.87 18.31
CA LYS A 218 -24.05 -16.07 18.82
C LYS A 218 -24.92 -15.51 17.68
N LEU A 219 -24.31 -15.12 16.57
CA LEU A 219 -25.07 -14.66 15.39
C LEU A 219 -25.82 -15.81 14.72
N GLY A 220 -25.18 -16.99 14.60
CA GLY A 220 -25.69 -18.15 13.88
C GLY A 220 -25.73 -17.96 12.35
N THR A 221 -26.18 -16.80 11.89
CA THR A 221 -26.14 -16.34 10.51
C THR A 221 -25.38 -15.01 10.42
N ILE A 222 -24.38 -14.93 9.54
CA ILE A 222 -23.59 -13.73 9.27
C ILE A 222 -24.10 -13.12 7.97
N SER A 223 -24.78 -11.97 8.06
CA SER A 223 -25.21 -11.17 6.90
C SER A 223 -24.80 -9.71 7.15
N ILE A 224 -23.49 -9.46 7.01
CA ILE A 224 -22.87 -8.16 7.29
C ILE A 224 -22.38 -7.55 5.98
N LYS A 225 -22.70 -6.26 5.79
CA LYS A 225 -22.22 -5.43 4.69
C LYS A 225 -21.53 -4.17 5.26
N PRO A 226 -20.73 -3.46 4.46
CA PRO A 226 -20.28 -2.12 4.84
C PRO A 226 -21.46 -1.18 5.13
N GLU A 227 -21.34 -0.36 6.17
CA GLU A 227 -22.38 0.51 6.73
C GLU A 227 -22.00 2.01 6.67
N GLY A 228 -20.89 2.35 5.99
CA GLY A 228 -20.36 3.70 5.92
C GLY A 228 -19.72 4.16 7.23
N ARG A 229 -19.08 3.25 7.97
CA ARG A 229 -18.33 3.56 9.20
C ARG A 229 -17.10 4.41 8.90
N ILE A 230 -16.48 4.21 7.74
CA ILE A 230 -15.31 4.98 7.29
C ILE A 230 -15.66 5.59 5.93
N THR A 231 -15.72 6.92 5.86
CA THR A 231 -15.98 7.63 4.59
C THR A 231 -14.78 8.48 4.21
N GLN A 232 -14.12 8.15 3.09
CA GLN A 232 -13.14 9.05 2.48
C GLN A 232 -13.89 10.16 1.73
N VAL A 233 -13.52 11.41 1.99
CA VAL A 233 -14.08 12.61 1.36
C VAL A 233 -12.94 13.42 0.75
N GLY A 234 -13.25 14.29 -0.22
CA GLY A 234 -12.24 15.01 -0.99
C GLY A 234 -11.79 14.29 -2.27
N CYS A 235 -12.49 13.19 -2.62
CA CYS A 235 -12.34 12.53 -3.91
C CYS A 235 -13.03 13.34 -5.02
N VAL A 236 -12.28 14.27 -5.61
CA VAL A 236 -12.74 15.12 -6.70
C VAL A 236 -12.37 14.50 -8.03
N LYS A 237 -13.29 14.55 -9.00
CA LYS A 237 -13.02 14.15 -10.38
C LYS A 237 -11.86 14.98 -10.94
N VAL A 238 -10.82 14.31 -11.43
CA VAL A 238 -9.65 14.93 -12.08
C VAL A 238 -9.62 14.68 -13.59
N GLY A 239 -10.41 13.73 -14.08
CA GLY A 239 -10.57 13.45 -15.51
C GLY A 239 -11.35 12.17 -15.75
N GLU A 240 -11.18 11.59 -16.92
CA GLU A 240 -11.80 10.32 -17.34
C GLU A 240 -10.78 9.40 -18.02
N SER A 241 -10.97 8.09 -17.90
CA SER A 241 -10.26 7.06 -18.67
C SER A 241 -11.20 6.39 -19.67
N LYS A 242 -10.72 6.15 -20.89
CA LYS A 242 -11.45 5.35 -21.90
C LYS A 242 -11.37 3.84 -21.66
N VAL A 243 -10.45 3.41 -20.80
CA VAL A 243 -10.15 2.00 -20.50
C VAL A 243 -10.00 1.80 -19.01
N ASP A 244 -10.13 0.56 -18.57
CA ASP A 244 -9.89 0.18 -17.18
C ASP A 244 -8.42 0.42 -16.80
N LEU A 245 -8.21 0.94 -15.59
CA LEU A 245 -6.89 1.11 -15.00
C LEU A 245 -6.60 -0.08 -14.09
N ASP A 246 -5.99 -1.11 -14.65
CA ASP A 246 -5.62 -2.32 -13.91
C ASP A 246 -4.25 -2.16 -13.22
N ALA A 247 -4.29 -2.18 -11.89
CA ALA A 247 -3.14 -2.01 -11.02
C ALA A 247 -2.81 -3.28 -10.20
N HIS A 248 -3.32 -4.45 -10.62
CA HIS A 248 -2.98 -5.72 -9.99
C HIS A 248 -1.48 -6.00 -10.08
N SER A 249 -0.89 -6.45 -8.98
CA SER A 249 0.54 -6.70 -8.89
C SER A 249 0.98 -7.76 -9.91
N THR A 250 0.19 -8.83 -10.11
CA THR A 250 0.42 -9.85 -11.13
C THR A 250 0.61 -9.27 -12.54
N LEU A 251 -0.12 -8.20 -12.87
CA LEU A 251 0.04 -7.50 -14.14
C LEU A 251 1.28 -6.60 -14.15
N GLN A 252 1.53 -5.85 -13.07
CA GLN A 252 2.68 -4.94 -12.99
C GLN A 252 4.03 -5.65 -13.00
N TYR A 253 4.05 -6.92 -12.59
CA TYR A 253 5.22 -7.77 -12.61
C TYR A 253 5.33 -8.66 -13.86
N ALA A 254 4.35 -8.65 -14.78
CA ALA A 254 4.24 -9.54 -15.95
C ALA A 254 5.41 -9.50 -16.96
N GLY A 255 6.42 -8.66 -16.73
CA GLY A 255 7.58 -8.53 -17.61
C GLY A 255 7.32 -7.77 -18.91
N ALA A 256 6.23 -6.99 -18.95
CA ALA A 256 5.83 -6.14 -20.06
C ALA A 256 5.34 -4.78 -19.54
N ASP A 257 5.18 -3.82 -20.44
CA ASP A 257 4.60 -2.53 -20.08
C ASP A 257 3.09 -2.63 -19.88
N THR A 258 2.56 -1.88 -18.91
CA THR A 258 1.14 -1.86 -18.56
C THR A 258 0.53 -0.50 -18.86
N GLY A 259 -0.79 -0.43 -19.01
CA GLY A 259 -1.47 0.85 -19.19
C GLY A 259 -1.19 1.81 -18.01
N VAL A 260 -1.37 1.33 -16.78
CA VAL A 260 -1.10 2.13 -15.56
C VAL A 260 0.38 2.53 -15.46
N GLY A 261 1.30 1.62 -15.78
CA GLY A 261 2.74 1.90 -15.83
C GLY A 261 3.10 2.99 -16.83
N ASN A 262 2.53 2.93 -18.02
CA ASN A 262 2.70 3.93 -19.07
C ASN A 262 2.14 5.29 -18.64
N LEU A 263 0.93 5.33 -18.05
CA LEU A 263 0.33 6.55 -17.52
C LEU A 263 1.24 7.25 -16.50
N ILE A 264 1.74 6.51 -15.51
CA ILE A 264 2.55 7.08 -14.42
C ILE A 264 3.88 7.59 -14.96
N THR A 265 4.57 6.79 -15.79
CA THR A 265 5.89 7.17 -16.32
C THR A 265 5.80 8.31 -17.33
N ASP A 266 4.73 8.39 -18.14
CA ASP A 266 4.47 9.53 -19.03
C ASP A 266 4.21 10.81 -18.25
N ALA A 267 3.44 10.73 -17.16
CA ALA A 267 3.18 11.87 -16.29
C ALA A 267 4.46 12.38 -15.62
N MET A 268 5.27 11.49 -15.04
CA MET A 268 6.57 11.83 -14.45
C MET A 268 7.50 12.49 -15.48
N ARG A 269 7.62 11.88 -16.66
CA ARG A 269 8.44 12.41 -17.77
C ARG A 269 7.97 13.79 -18.22
N THR A 270 6.66 13.96 -18.38
CA THR A 270 6.04 15.23 -18.80
C THR A 270 6.27 16.34 -17.78
N ALA A 271 6.12 16.04 -16.48
CA ALA A 271 6.38 17.01 -15.42
C ALA A 271 7.83 17.55 -15.47
N VAL A 272 8.80 16.66 -15.69
CA VAL A 272 10.22 17.05 -15.79
C VAL A 272 10.54 17.80 -17.08
N ILE A 273 10.01 17.37 -18.23
CA ILE A 273 10.16 18.11 -19.51
C ILE A 273 9.62 19.54 -19.36
N ASN A 274 8.46 19.69 -18.72
CA ASN A 274 7.84 21.00 -18.50
C ASN A 274 8.62 21.87 -17.51
N ALA A 275 9.29 21.27 -16.53
CA ALA A 275 10.10 21.98 -15.55
C ALA A 275 11.49 22.38 -16.11
N LEU A 276 12.09 21.53 -16.94
CA LEU A 276 13.42 21.73 -17.55
C LEU A 276 13.34 22.32 -18.96
N ARG A 277 12.37 23.23 -19.19
CA ARG A 277 12.10 23.83 -20.52
C ARG A 277 13.39 24.17 -21.27
N GLY A 278 13.49 23.73 -22.53
CA GLY A 278 14.66 23.98 -23.38
C GLY A 278 15.81 22.98 -23.21
N THR A 279 15.62 21.89 -22.45
CA THR A 279 16.58 20.78 -22.46
C THR A 279 16.63 20.12 -23.84
N ASN A 280 17.86 19.91 -24.34
CA ASN A 280 18.11 19.16 -25.58
C ASN A 280 18.45 17.69 -25.31
N GLN A 281 18.51 17.28 -24.04
CA GLN A 281 18.81 15.90 -23.66
C GLN A 281 17.54 15.05 -23.75
N PRO A 282 17.63 13.80 -24.24
CA PRO A 282 16.51 12.88 -24.14
C PRO A 282 16.14 12.62 -22.68
N VAL A 283 14.85 12.66 -22.39
CA VAL A 283 14.29 12.43 -21.06
C VAL A 283 13.62 11.06 -21.03
N VAL A 284 14.01 10.21 -20.09
CA VAL A 284 13.40 8.90 -19.83
C VAL A 284 12.88 8.84 -18.41
N ALA A 285 11.80 8.10 -18.18
CA ALA A 285 11.28 7.85 -16.84
C ALA A 285 11.28 6.35 -16.52
N ILE A 286 11.56 6.02 -15.26
CA ILE A 286 11.56 4.67 -14.73
C ILE A 286 10.76 4.65 -13.43
N GLN A 287 9.78 3.76 -13.36
CA GLN A 287 8.97 3.50 -12.17
C GLN A 287 9.08 2.01 -11.84
N ASN A 288 9.56 1.66 -10.64
CA ASN A 288 9.56 0.26 -10.20
C ASN A 288 8.12 -0.27 -10.07
N SER A 289 7.87 -1.51 -10.48
CA SER A 289 6.50 -2.08 -10.48
C SER A 289 5.86 -2.10 -9.10
N GLY A 290 6.65 -2.32 -8.04
CA GLY A 290 6.16 -2.31 -6.65
C GLY A 290 5.73 -0.94 -6.14
N GLY A 291 6.04 0.14 -6.86
CA GLY A 291 5.54 1.48 -6.59
C GLY A 291 4.17 1.77 -7.22
N ILE A 292 3.64 0.85 -8.03
CA ILE A 292 2.26 0.86 -8.52
C ILE A 292 1.44 -0.04 -7.61
N ARG A 293 0.42 0.54 -6.99
CA ARG A 293 -0.28 0.01 -5.83
C ARG A 293 -1.79 0.05 -6.06
N SER A 294 -2.56 -0.30 -5.03
CA SER A 294 -4.00 -0.63 -4.99
C SER A 294 -4.37 -2.10 -5.23
N ASN A 295 -3.63 -2.83 -6.09
CA ASN A 295 -3.98 -4.21 -6.46
C ASN A 295 -5.46 -4.38 -6.87
N THR A 296 -6.00 -3.37 -7.55
CA THR A 296 -7.40 -3.30 -7.99
C THR A 296 -7.49 -2.86 -9.44
N THR A 297 -8.70 -2.95 -9.99
CA THR A 297 -9.03 -2.39 -11.30
C THR A 297 -10.00 -1.24 -11.11
N TYR A 298 -9.63 -0.04 -11.58
CA TYR A 298 -10.57 1.08 -11.67
C TYR A 298 -11.26 1.04 -13.03
N PRO A 299 -12.60 0.91 -13.07
CA PRO A 299 -13.32 0.87 -14.34
C PRO A 299 -13.11 2.12 -15.18
N ALA A 300 -13.19 1.97 -16.50
CA ALA A 300 -13.28 3.09 -17.43
C ALA A 300 -14.37 4.09 -17.00
N GLY A 301 -14.13 5.37 -17.27
CA GLY A 301 -14.98 6.47 -16.84
C GLY A 301 -14.27 7.44 -15.90
N SER A 302 -15.00 7.98 -14.92
CA SER A 302 -14.52 9.05 -14.05
C SER A 302 -13.32 8.62 -13.20
N ILE A 303 -12.23 9.39 -13.26
CA ILE A 303 -11.05 9.24 -12.40
C ILE A 303 -11.06 10.36 -11.37
N THR A 304 -10.84 10.03 -10.11
CA THR A 304 -10.67 10.99 -9.01
C THR A 304 -9.22 11.09 -8.54
N ASN A 305 -8.88 12.16 -7.84
CA ASN A 305 -7.59 12.27 -7.14
C ASN A 305 -7.37 11.10 -6.15
N CYS A 306 -8.42 10.57 -5.52
CA CYS A 306 -8.32 9.39 -4.66
C CYS A 306 -7.87 8.14 -5.45
N ASN A 307 -8.39 7.92 -6.65
CA ASN A 307 -7.91 6.82 -7.50
C ASN A 307 -6.41 6.95 -7.80
N VAL A 308 -5.95 8.17 -8.10
CA VAL A 308 -4.51 8.42 -8.36
C VAL A 308 -3.64 8.19 -7.12
N LEU A 309 -4.12 8.63 -5.95
CA LEU A 309 -3.40 8.45 -4.69
C LEU A 309 -3.31 6.98 -4.31
N ASP A 310 -4.41 6.23 -4.48
CA ASP A 310 -4.48 4.80 -4.21
C ASP A 310 -3.50 4.01 -5.13
N LEU A 311 -3.45 4.37 -6.42
CA LEU A 311 -2.46 3.84 -7.38
C LEU A 311 -0.99 4.03 -6.99
N LEU A 312 -0.65 5.07 -6.21
CA LEU A 312 0.74 5.48 -5.93
C LEU A 312 1.14 5.34 -4.46
N SER A 313 0.27 4.76 -3.63
CA SER A 313 0.43 4.74 -2.18
C SER A 313 1.40 3.67 -1.69
N ILE A 314 2.52 4.06 -1.09
CA ILE A 314 3.43 3.15 -0.37
C ILE A 314 3.35 3.45 1.13
N GLY A 315 2.29 3.00 1.79
CA GLY A 315 2.10 3.25 3.23
C GLY A 315 2.17 4.75 3.57
N ASN A 316 3.09 5.15 4.44
CA ASN A 316 3.32 6.55 4.83
C ASN A 316 4.36 7.29 3.96
N ILE A 317 4.88 6.67 2.90
CA ILE A 317 5.90 7.27 2.04
C ILE A 317 5.22 8.15 1.00
N ILE A 318 5.61 9.43 1.00
CA ILE A 318 5.23 10.39 -0.01
C ILE A 318 6.27 10.30 -1.14
N ASN A 319 5.90 9.71 -2.28
CA ASN A 319 6.82 9.58 -3.40
C ASN A 319 6.92 10.89 -4.20
N THR A 320 8.14 11.42 -4.26
CA THR A 320 8.48 12.58 -5.09
C THR A 320 9.21 12.15 -6.35
N ILE A 321 9.32 13.06 -7.31
CA ILE A 321 10.09 12.87 -8.54
C ILE A 321 11.55 13.29 -8.29
N LYS A 322 12.47 12.37 -8.55
CA LYS A 322 13.92 12.60 -8.54
C LYS A 322 14.45 12.56 -9.96
N VAL A 323 15.41 13.43 -10.25
CA VAL A 323 15.95 13.61 -11.60
C VAL A 323 17.46 13.55 -11.55
N TYR A 324 18.03 12.75 -12.43
CA TYR A 324 19.47 12.55 -12.56
C TYR A 324 19.91 12.77 -14.00
N GLN A 325 21.14 13.23 -14.18
CA GLN A 325 21.82 13.19 -15.47
C GLN A 325 22.88 12.10 -15.42
N MET A 326 22.85 11.19 -16.40
CA MET A 326 23.83 10.11 -16.47
C MET A 326 24.11 9.66 -17.90
N LYS A 327 25.28 9.03 -18.07
CA LYS A 327 25.69 8.40 -19.32
C LYS A 327 24.90 7.13 -19.61
N GLY A 328 24.83 6.77 -20.89
CA GLY A 328 24.08 5.61 -21.36
C GLY A 328 24.53 4.27 -20.78
N ASP A 329 25.81 4.11 -20.45
CA ASP A 329 26.33 2.91 -19.78
C ASP A 329 25.73 2.71 -18.37
N ARG A 330 25.53 3.80 -17.62
CA ARG A 330 24.88 3.79 -16.31
C ARG A 330 23.36 3.60 -16.44
N LEU A 331 22.74 4.28 -17.41
CA LEU A 331 21.31 4.08 -17.71
C LEU A 331 21.01 2.63 -18.11
N TYR A 332 21.88 2.01 -18.92
CA TYR A 332 21.75 0.59 -19.26
C TYR A 332 21.73 -0.30 -18.01
N LYS A 333 22.62 -0.06 -17.05
CA LYS A 333 22.64 -0.80 -15.77
C LYS A 333 21.37 -0.58 -14.93
N MET A 334 20.77 0.61 -14.99
CA MET A 334 19.49 0.85 -14.32
C MET A 334 18.37 0.00 -14.92
N TYR A 335 18.38 -0.21 -16.24
CA TYR A 335 17.40 -1.07 -16.91
C TYR A 335 17.61 -2.56 -16.68
N THR A 336 18.83 -3.04 -16.44
CA THR A 336 19.09 -4.46 -16.15
C THR A 336 18.73 -4.85 -14.71
N ALA A 337 18.86 -3.94 -13.74
CA ALA A 337 18.51 -4.19 -12.34
C ALA A 337 17.06 -4.73 -12.10
N PRO A 338 16.00 -4.28 -12.81
CA PRO A 338 14.67 -4.89 -12.77
C PRO A 338 14.63 -6.40 -13.05
N ILE A 339 15.50 -6.93 -13.91
CA ILE A 339 15.60 -8.37 -14.23
C ILE A 339 16.12 -9.14 -13.00
N ARG A 340 16.96 -8.51 -12.18
CA ARG A 340 17.56 -9.12 -10.99
C ARG A 340 16.60 -9.25 -9.81
N LEU A 341 15.66 -8.32 -9.68
CA LEU A 341 14.68 -8.21 -8.58
C LEU A 341 13.55 -9.25 -8.62
N ALA A 342 13.48 -10.02 -9.69
CA ALA A 342 12.34 -10.84 -10.05
C ALA A 342 12.19 -12.18 -9.29
N THR A 343 13.05 -12.43 -8.32
CA THR A 343 13.11 -13.69 -7.54
C THR A 343 11.93 -13.91 -6.58
N ARG A 344 10.96 -12.98 -6.52
CA ARG A 344 9.74 -13.09 -5.69
C ARG A 344 8.46 -13.42 -6.47
N PHE A 345 8.44 -13.21 -7.80
CA PHE A 345 7.24 -13.32 -8.63
C PHE A 345 7.48 -14.05 -9.96
N GLY A 346 8.59 -14.78 -10.12
CA GLY A 346 8.79 -15.68 -11.26
C GLY A 346 9.76 -15.20 -12.36
N ASP A 347 10.81 -14.45 -12.02
CA ASP A 347 11.88 -14.01 -12.96
C ASP A 347 11.40 -13.08 -14.11
N GLU A 348 10.50 -12.14 -13.80
CA GLU A 348 9.96 -11.13 -14.71
C GLU A 348 10.47 -9.68 -14.51
N TYR A 349 10.51 -8.89 -15.59
CA TYR A 349 11.01 -7.51 -15.59
C TYR A 349 10.17 -6.58 -14.69
N ALA A 350 10.77 -6.08 -13.60
CA ALA A 350 10.05 -5.39 -12.51
C ALA A 350 10.11 -3.84 -12.56
N ALA A 351 9.99 -3.25 -13.75
CA ALA A 351 9.88 -1.80 -13.90
C ALA A 351 9.00 -1.39 -15.10
N GLN A 352 8.45 -0.19 -15.04
CA GLN A 352 7.68 0.48 -16.07
C GLN A 352 8.49 1.68 -16.60
N ILE A 353 8.35 2.03 -17.88
CA ILE A 353 9.21 3.04 -18.54
C ILE A 353 8.44 4.00 -19.45
N ALA A 354 9.00 5.21 -19.62
CA ALA A 354 8.62 6.15 -20.68
C ALA A 354 9.86 6.75 -21.36
N GLY A 355 9.71 7.11 -22.64
CA GLY A 355 10.81 7.66 -23.44
C GLY A 355 11.85 6.64 -23.89
N ALA A 356 11.60 5.35 -23.70
CA ALA A 356 12.47 4.26 -24.15
C ALA A 356 11.66 3.03 -24.58
N LEU A 357 12.28 2.20 -25.42
CA LEU A 357 11.81 0.86 -25.79
C LEU A 357 12.88 -0.15 -25.39
N ILE A 358 12.50 -1.22 -24.70
CA ILE A 358 13.39 -2.25 -24.19
C ILE A 358 12.94 -3.62 -24.71
N LYS A 359 13.90 -4.39 -25.21
CA LYS A 359 13.74 -5.83 -25.42
C LYS A 359 14.61 -6.58 -24.43
N TRP A 360 14.03 -7.62 -23.83
CA TRP A 360 14.74 -8.44 -22.86
C TRP A 360 14.40 -9.93 -23.01
N ASP A 361 15.37 -10.79 -22.75
CA ASP A 361 15.27 -12.24 -22.82
C ASP A 361 15.34 -12.80 -21.40
N SER A 362 14.28 -13.50 -20.96
CA SER A 362 14.23 -14.12 -19.63
C SER A 362 15.13 -15.35 -19.47
N LYS A 363 15.62 -15.92 -20.57
CA LYS A 363 16.52 -17.09 -20.55
C LYS A 363 17.99 -16.68 -20.40
N GLN A 364 18.32 -15.45 -20.73
CA GLN A 364 19.67 -14.92 -20.61
C GLN A 364 20.01 -14.61 -19.15
N PRO A 365 21.30 -14.66 -18.77
CA PRO A 365 21.73 -14.20 -17.46
C PRO A 365 21.20 -12.80 -17.15
N LYS A 366 20.88 -12.54 -15.88
CA LYS A 366 20.20 -11.32 -15.41
C LYS A 366 20.91 -10.01 -15.80
N ASP A 367 22.19 -10.08 -16.16
CA ASP A 367 23.07 -8.96 -16.49
C ASP A 367 23.16 -8.70 -18.00
N THR A 368 22.84 -9.72 -18.79
CA THR A 368 22.89 -9.73 -20.25
C THR A 368 21.51 -9.94 -20.86
N GLY A 369 20.46 -9.92 -20.03
CA GLY A 369 19.09 -10.15 -20.43
C GLY A 369 18.49 -9.04 -21.28
N ILE A 370 19.06 -7.83 -21.30
CA ILE A 370 18.61 -6.78 -22.22
C ILE A 370 19.31 -6.96 -23.57
N THR A 371 18.52 -7.15 -24.62
CA THR A 371 19.01 -7.36 -25.98
C THR A 371 18.97 -6.09 -26.83
N GLU A 372 18.10 -5.14 -26.49
CA GLU A 372 17.99 -3.86 -27.19
C GLU A 372 17.44 -2.77 -26.26
N VAL A 373 18.04 -1.58 -26.31
CA VAL A 373 17.46 -0.36 -25.73
C VAL A 373 17.45 0.73 -26.80
N LYS A 374 16.26 1.24 -27.12
CA LYS A 374 16.08 2.43 -27.94
C LYS A 374 15.56 3.58 -27.08
N ILE A 375 16.09 4.77 -27.31
CA ILE A 375 15.71 5.99 -26.59
C ILE A 375 14.96 6.91 -27.53
N GLY A 376 13.83 7.44 -27.07
CA GLY A 376 13.09 8.48 -27.76
C GLY A 376 13.84 9.80 -27.71
N THR A 377 14.08 10.40 -28.88
CA THR A 377 14.79 11.67 -29.01
C THR A 377 13.85 12.85 -28.75
N THR A 378 14.41 14.05 -28.60
CA THR A 378 13.64 15.30 -28.47
C THR A 378 12.84 15.65 -29.72
N THR A 379 13.17 15.06 -30.89
CA THR A 379 12.45 15.25 -32.15
C THR A 379 11.35 14.22 -32.39
N GLY A 380 11.14 13.28 -31.46
CA GLY A 380 10.12 12.24 -31.54
C GLY A 380 10.54 10.98 -32.31
N SER A 381 11.78 10.91 -32.80
CA SER A 381 12.36 9.68 -33.36
C SER A 381 12.91 8.75 -32.26
N THR A 382 13.35 7.55 -32.62
CA THR A 382 14.07 6.65 -31.70
C THR A 382 15.47 6.37 -32.21
N GLU A 383 16.44 6.29 -31.30
CA GLU A 383 17.83 5.90 -31.59
C GLU A 383 18.29 4.79 -30.63
N LEU A 384 19.36 4.05 -30.98
CA LEU A 384 19.95 3.10 -30.05
C LEU A 384 20.63 3.82 -28.88
N LEU A 385 20.51 3.24 -27.68
CA LEU A 385 21.18 3.74 -26.49
C LEU A 385 22.69 3.83 -26.72
N SER A 386 23.22 5.05 -26.70
CA SER A 386 24.65 5.33 -26.85
C SER A 386 25.34 5.38 -25.48
N PRO A 387 26.39 4.58 -25.21
CA PRO A 387 27.02 4.49 -23.88
C PRO A 387 27.55 5.80 -23.34
N ASN A 388 28.07 6.67 -24.22
CA ASN A 388 28.73 7.92 -23.81
C ASN A 388 27.82 9.16 -23.89
N LYS A 389 26.62 9.03 -24.45
CA LYS A 389 25.64 10.12 -24.52
C LYS A 389 25.00 10.31 -23.15
N GLU A 390 24.65 11.55 -22.82
CA GLU A 390 23.98 11.88 -21.57
C GLU A 390 22.46 11.93 -21.73
N TYR A 391 21.77 11.47 -20.69
CA TYR A 391 20.32 11.37 -20.63
C TYR A 391 19.83 11.94 -19.30
N ILE A 392 18.65 12.54 -19.33
CA ILE A 392 17.91 12.91 -18.12
C ILE A 392 17.04 11.73 -17.73
N VAL A 393 17.26 11.22 -16.53
CA VAL A 393 16.59 10.04 -15.99
C VAL A 393 15.71 10.47 -14.82
N VAL A 394 14.42 10.20 -14.96
CA VAL A 394 13.37 10.53 -14.01
C VAL A 394 12.98 9.27 -13.25
N ILE A 395 13.08 9.29 -11.93
CA ILE A 395 12.73 8.16 -11.05
C ILE A 395 11.85 8.63 -9.89
N ASN A 396 11.22 7.69 -9.19
CA ASN A 396 10.59 8.00 -7.91
C ASN A 396 11.61 8.04 -6.77
N SER A 397 11.28 8.77 -5.70
CA SER A 397 12.14 8.93 -4.52
C SER A 397 12.35 7.65 -3.72
N PHE A 398 11.47 6.64 -3.83
CA PHE A 398 11.71 5.34 -3.18
C PHE A 398 12.92 4.62 -3.80
N MET A 399 13.11 4.71 -5.12
CA MET A 399 14.29 4.18 -5.81
C MET A 399 15.60 4.90 -5.42
N ASP A 400 15.51 6.14 -4.95
CA ASP A 400 16.63 7.00 -4.53
C ASP A 400 17.07 6.72 -3.07
N ASP A 401 16.11 6.74 -2.13
CA ASP A 401 16.39 6.67 -0.69
C ASP A 401 16.42 5.23 -0.15
N GLN A 402 15.47 4.40 -0.58
CA GLN A 402 15.18 3.08 0.02
C GLN A 402 15.15 1.95 -1.02
N SER A 403 16.00 2.04 -2.04
CA SER A 403 16.06 1.09 -3.16
C SER A 403 15.89 -0.36 -2.70
N SER A 404 14.95 -1.09 -3.31
CA SER A 404 14.84 -2.54 -3.11
C SER A 404 15.96 -3.34 -3.78
N SER A 405 16.80 -2.71 -4.64
CA SER A 405 18.03 -3.30 -5.19
C SER A 405 19.26 -2.51 -4.78
N SER A 406 20.31 -3.19 -4.33
CA SER A 406 21.65 -2.61 -4.13
C SER A 406 22.20 -1.93 -5.39
N ASP A 407 21.72 -2.37 -6.57
CA ASP A 407 22.22 -1.94 -7.87
C ASP A 407 21.84 -0.49 -8.20
N TRP A 408 20.58 -0.09 -7.97
CA TRP A 408 20.18 1.30 -8.23
C TRP A 408 20.88 2.27 -7.30
N LYS A 409 20.96 1.93 -6.00
CA LYS A 409 21.63 2.77 -5.01
C LYS A 409 23.11 2.97 -5.32
N ALA A 410 23.81 1.93 -5.78
CA ALA A 410 25.21 2.03 -6.17
C ALA A 410 25.40 3.01 -7.35
N ILE A 411 24.49 2.99 -8.33
CA ILE A 411 24.55 3.91 -9.48
C ILE A 411 24.29 5.35 -9.03
N LEU A 412 23.26 5.56 -8.19
CA LEU A 412 22.81 6.90 -7.79
C LEU A 412 23.76 7.56 -6.77
N ALA A 413 24.43 6.79 -5.92
CA ALA A 413 25.36 7.32 -4.91
C ALA A 413 26.55 8.10 -5.48
N GLU A 414 26.94 7.82 -6.73
CA GLU A 414 28.02 8.51 -7.45
C GLU A 414 27.56 9.80 -8.14
N LEU A 415 26.25 10.06 -8.18
CA LEU A 415 25.63 11.11 -8.97
C LEU A 415 25.04 12.20 -8.09
N LYS A 416 25.07 13.44 -8.60
CA LYS A 416 24.31 14.53 -7.99
C LYS A 416 22.94 14.65 -8.68
N PRO A 417 21.83 14.72 -7.93
CA PRO A 417 20.53 14.94 -8.54
C PRO A 417 20.49 16.33 -9.20
N ILE A 418 19.76 16.44 -10.30
CA ILE A 418 19.40 17.74 -10.89
C ILE A 418 18.49 18.44 -9.88
N VAL A 419 18.82 19.69 -9.58
CA VAL A 419 18.04 20.53 -8.67
C VAL A 419 16.90 21.17 -9.46
N ALA A 420 15.68 21.07 -8.94
CA ALA A 420 14.51 21.67 -9.55
C ALA A 420 14.58 23.21 -9.50
N PRO A 421 13.86 23.92 -10.39
CA PRO A 421 13.72 25.38 -10.30
C PRO A 421 13.31 25.81 -8.89
N GLY A 422 14.01 26.80 -8.33
CA GLY A 422 13.81 27.25 -6.95
C GLY A 422 14.63 26.50 -5.89
N GLY A 423 15.60 25.68 -6.29
CA GLY A 423 16.59 25.09 -5.37
C GLY A 423 16.15 23.82 -4.65
N LYS A 424 15.01 23.23 -5.04
CA LYS A 424 14.48 22.01 -4.41
C LYS A 424 15.17 20.76 -4.94
N THR A 425 15.35 19.77 -4.08
CA THR A 425 15.99 18.49 -4.41
C THR A 425 15.02 17.46 -5.01
N ASP A 426 13.78 17.84 -5.27
CA ASP A 426 12.75 17.05 -5.95
C ASP A 426 11.89 17.92 -6.87
N PHE A 427 11.22 17.27 -7.82
CA PHE A 427 10.34 17.88 -8.83
C PHE A 427 8.85 17.78 -8.44
N GLY A 428 8.55 17.67 -7.14
CA GLY A 428 7.18 17.53 -6.64
C GLY A 428 6.69 16.08 -6.55
N LEU A 429 5.42 15.91 -6.16
CA LEU A 429 4.79 14.60 -5.95
C LEU A 429 4.49 13.90 -7.28
N ILE A 430 4.66 12.58 -7.32
CA ILE A 430 4.23 11.78 -8.47
C ILE A 430 2.71 11.84 -8.65
N SER A 431 1.95 11.83 -7.54
CA SER A 431 0.49 11.96 -7.58
C SER A 431 0.04 13.26 -8.23
N ASP A 432 0.72 14.37 -7.93
CA ASP A 432 0.40 15.67 -8.52
C ASP A 432 0.74 15.69 -10.00
N ALA A 433 1.86 15.09 -10.40
CA ALA A 433 2.23 14.94 -11.81
C ALA A 433 1.19 14.11 -12.58
N VAL A 434 0.73 12.98 -12.01
CA VAL A 434 -0.31 12.14 -12.63
C VAL A 434 -1.65 12.87 -12.69
N ILE A 435 -2.07 13.54 -11.63
CA ILE A 435 -3.30 14.36 -11.63
C ILE A 435 -3.23 15.47 -12.70
N ALA A 436 -2.11 16.18 -12.78
CA ALA A 436 -1.91 17.23 -13.77
C ALA A 436 -1.92 16.67 -15.19
N TYR A 437 -1.29 15.50 -15.41
CA TYR A 437 -1.29 14.81 -16.69
C TYR A 437 -2.71 14.38 -17.10
N ILE A 438 -3.48 13.79 -16.19
CA ILE A 438 -4.87 13.40 -16.46
C ILE A 438 -5.71 14.62 -16.81
N LYS A 439 -5.62 15.71 -16.03
CA LYS A 439 -6.35 16.95 -16.31
C LYS A 439 -6.03 17.53 -17.68
N ALA A 440 -4.76 17.46 -18.09
CA ALA A 440 -4.32 17.98 -19.38
C ALA A 440 -4.70 17.08 -20.58
N ASN A 441 -4.96 15.79 -20.35
CA ASN A 441 -5.14 14.78 -21.40
C ASN A 441 -6.47 14.02 -21.32
N THR A 442 -7.44 14.50 -20.53
CA THR A 442 -8.73 13.83 -20.35
C THR A 442 -9.58 13.90 -21.63
N PRO A 443 -10.26 12.81 -22.04
CA PRO A 443 -10.18 11.45 -21.49
C PRO A 443 -8.88 10.74 -21.90
N ILE A 444 -8.16 10.20 -20.91
CA ILE A 444 -6.92 9.42 -21.13
C ILE A 444 -7.23 8.04 -21.72
N ASN A 445 -6.27 7.43 -22.40
CA ASN A 445 -6.39 6.09 -22.95
C ASN A 445 -5.12 5.25 -22.74
N PRO A 446 -4.72 5.04 -21.48
CA PRO A 446 -3.46 4.36 -21.18
C PRO A 446 -3.55 2.88 -21.50
N LYS A 447 -2.65 2.39 -22.35
CA LYS A 447 -2.60 0.98 -22.77
C LYS A 447 -1.15 0.51 -22.90
N PRO A 448 -0.90 -0.80 -22.89
CA PRO A 448 0.38 -1.34 -23.33
C PRO A 448 0.68 -0.89 -24.77
N GLU A 449 1.91 -0.46 -25.01
CA GLU A 449 2.41 0.05 -26.29
C GLU A 449 3.62 -0.76 -26.79
N GLY A 450 4.04 -1.79 -26.05
CA GLY A 450 5.22 -2.59 -26.37
C GLY A 450 6.52 -1.87 -26.00
N ARG A 451 6.46 -0.98 -25.01
CA ARG A 451 7.66 -0.30 -24.47
C ARG A 451 8.63 -1.31 -23.85
N ILE A 452 8.10 -2.39 -23.28
CA ILE A 452 8.90 -3.48 -22.71
C ILE A 452 8.43 -4.77 -23.38
N THR A 453 9.32 -5.39 -24.14
CA THR A 453 9.01 -6.62 -24.87
C THR A 453 9.90 -7.76 -24.40
N LYS A 454 9.28 -8.86 -23.95
CA LYS A 454 9.95 -10.12 -23.65
C LYS A 454 10.20 -10.88 -24.96
N VAL A 455 11.46 -11.10 -25.32
CA VAL A 455 11.87 -11.94 -26.45
C VAL A 455 12.04 -13.39 -25.99
N LYS A 456 11.77 -14.34 -26.89
CA LYS A 456 11.71 -15.78 -26.59
C LYS A 456 13.04 -16.50 -26.73
#